data_AF-A0A520RED9-F1
#
_entry.id   AF-A0A520RED9-F1
#
_cell.length_a   1.000
_cell.length_b   1.000
_cell.length_c   1.000
_cell.angle_alpha   90.00
_cell.angle_beta   90.00
_cell.angle_gamma   90.00
#
_symmetry.space_group_name_H-M   'P 1'
#
loop_
_entity.id
_entity.type
_entity.pdbx_description
1 polymer ?
#
loop_
_entity_poly.entity_id
_entity_poly.type
_entity_poly.pdbx_seq_one_letter_code
_entity_poly.pdbx_strand_id
1 'polypeptide(L)' 'MTSTASDSATGATIPWRDWFTLAVSGMGMAPAAFWALSVQEWRWLMVNHPRGGVPLSRAGFDHLLKQYPDKEQ' A
#
# COMPACT_ATOMS: atom_id res chain seq x y z
N MET A 1 18.43 22.57 -25.02
CA MET A 1 17.09 22.50 -25.64
C MET A 1 16.41 21.26 -25.09
N THR A 2 15.78 21.42 -23.91
CA THR A 2 14.34 21.20 -23.62
C THR A 2 13.94 19.72 -23.64
N SER A 3 13.89 19.09 -22.44
CA SER A 3 12.64 18.78 -21.70
C SER A 3 11.98 17.51 -22.26
N THR A 4 11.64 16.48 -21.49
CA THR A 4 10.88 16.55 -20.24
C THR A 4 11.15 15.32 -19.38
N ALA A 5 11.57 15.53 -18.13
CA ALA A 5 11.34 14.58 -17.06
C ALA A 5 9.82 14.45 -16.87
N SER A 6 9.24 13.29 -17.18
CA SER A 6 7.93 12.90 -16.66
C SER A 6 8.15 11.75 -15.70
N ASP A 7 8.60 12.12 -14.50
CA ASP A 7 8.36 11.35 -13.29
C ASP A 7 6.83 11.25 -13.11
N SER A 8 6.28 10.18 -13.67
CA SER A 8 4.87 9.85 -13.52
C SER A 8 4.78 9.10 -12.21
N ALA A 9 4.62 9.84 -11.10
CA ALA A 9 4.21 9.28 -9.83
C ALA A 9 2.85 8.59 -10.02
N THR A 10 2.91 7.34 -10.46
CA THR A 10 1.77 6.45 -10.54
C THR A 10 1.34 6.27 -9.10
N GLY A 11 0.24 6.90 -8.70
CA GLY A 11 -0.34 6.71 -7.37
C GLY A 11 -0.48 5.22 -7.14
N ALA A 12 0.42 4.66 -6.33
CA ALA A 12 0.58 3.22 -6.19
C ALA A 12 -0.71 2.68 -5.59
N THR A 13 -1.57 2.13 -6.44
CA THR A 13 -2.83 1.54 -6.01
C THR A 13 -2.48 0.31 -5.19
N ILE A 14 -2.98 0.27 -3.95
CA ILE A 14 -2.75 -0.87 -3.07
C ILE A 14 -3.39 -2.10 -3.73
N PRO A 15 -2.62 -3.18 -4.04
CA PRO A 15 -3.12 -4.33 -4.77
C PRO A 15 -3.92 -5.28 -3.87
N TRP A 16 -4.99 -4.77 -3.27
CA TRP A 16 -5.84 -5.47 -2.28
C TRP A 16 -6.37 -6.82 -2.76
N ARG A 17 -6.79 -6.88 -4.04
CA ARG A 17 -7.35 -8.10 -4.62
C ARG A 17 -6.31 -9.21 -4.70
N ASP A 18 -5.08 -8.87 -5.09
CA ASP A 18 -4.00 -9.85 -5.23
C ASP A 18 -3.59 -10.40 -3.86
N TRP A 19 -3.53 -9.54 -2.84
CA TRP A 19 -3.23 -9.95 -1.46
C TRP A 19 -4.32 -10.82 -0.85
N PHE A 20 -5.59 -10.45 -1.04
CA PHE A 20 -6.72 -11.27 -0.58
C PHE A 20 -6.72 -12.64 -1.26
N THR A 21 -6.50 -12.67 -2.58
CA THR A 21 -6.46 -13.93 -3.35
C THR A 21 -5.32 -14.83 -2.89
N LEU A 22 -4.13 -14.27 -2.66
CA LEU A 22 -2.98 -15.02 -2.14
C LEU A 22 -3.25 -15.57 -0.73
N ALA A 23 -3.81 -14.77 0.17
CA ALA A 23 -4.07 -15.20 1.54
C ALA A 23 -5.15 -16.29 1.61
N VAL A 24 -6.28 -16.08 0.94
CA VAL A 24 -7.42 -17.00 1.01
C VAL A 24 -7.20 -18.24 0.14
N SER A 25 -6.74 -18.08 -1.09
CA SER A 25 -6.58 -19.19 -2.03
C SER A 25 -5.20 -19.84 -1.97
N GLY A 26 -4.14 -19.05 -1.71
CA GLY A 26 -2.77 -19.54 -1.66
C GLY A 26 -2.35 -20.08 -0.29
N MET A 27 -2.82 -19.47 0.81
CA MET A 27 -2.49 -19.89 2.18
C MET A 27 -3.66 -20.59 2.90
N GLY A 28 -4.85 -20.66 2.29
CA GLY A 28 -6.03 -21.29 2.91
C GLY A 28 -6.60 -20.50 4.10
N MET A 29 -6.30 -19.20 4.20
CA MET A 29 -6.79 -18.35 5.27
C MET A 29 -8.30 -18.11 5.13
N ALA A 30 -9.04 -18.20 6.24
CA ALA A 30 -10.45 -17.82 6.23
C ALA A 30 -10.59 -16.32 5.90
N PRO A 31 -11.56 -15.90 5.06
CA PRO A 31 -11.76 -14.49 4.71
C PRO A 31 -11.90 -13.58 5.93
N ALA A 32 -12.57 -14.05 6.99
CA ALA A 32 -12.71 -13.30 8.23
C ALA A 32 -11.38 -13.10 8.97
N ALA A 33 -10.48 -14.10 8.94
CA ALA A 33 -9.18 -14.01 9.57
C ALA A 33 -8.30 -12.94 8.89
N PHE A 34 -8.39 -12.84 7.56
CA PHE A 34 -7.69 -11.80 6.80
C PHE A 34 -8.09 -10.38 7.19
N TRP A 35 -9.39 -10.14 7.37
CA TRP A 35 -9.90 -8.83 7.81
C TRP A 35 -9.62 -8.53 9.29
N ALA A 36 -9.34 -9.55 10.10
CA ALA A 36 -9.00 -9.42 11.51
C ALA A 36 -7.49 -9.20 11.76
N LEU A 37 -6.64 -9.39 10.75
CA LEU A 37 -5.19 -9.21 10.87
C LEU A 37 -4.84 -7.78 11.28
N SER A 38 -3.89 -7.65 12.21
CA SER A 38 -3.29 -6.38 12.56
C SER A 38 -2.40 -5.85 11.42
N VAL A 39 -2.20 -4.52 11.37
CA VAL A 39 -1.33 -3.88 10.38
C VAL A 39 0.10 -4.45 10.41
N GLN A 40 0.57 -4.93 11.56
CA GLN A 40 1.88 -5.54 11.69
C GLN A 40 1.96 -6.92 11.03
N GLU A 41 0.93 -7.76 11.18
CA GLU A 41 0.86 -9.08 10.54
C GLU A 41 0.68 -8.94 9.03
N TRP A 42 -0.12 -7.95 8.61
CA TRP A 42 -0.23 -7.53 7.22
C TRP A 42 1.13 -7.17 6.62
N ARG A 43 1.94 -6.36 7.33
CA ARG A 43 3.30 -6.03 6.88
C ARG A 43 4.17 -7.27 6.79
N TRP A 44 4.09 -8.19 7.74
CA TRP A 44 4.83 -9.46 7.71
C TRP A 44 4.48 -10.33 6.50
N LEU A 45 3.18 -10.46 6.18
CA LEU A 45 2.72 -11.17 4.98
C LEU A 45 3.27 -10.53 3.69
N MET A 46 3.46 -9.21 3.69
CA MET A 46 3.90 -8.44 2.53
C MET A 46 5.42 -8.30 2.39
N VAL A 47 6.21 -8.54 3.43
CA VAL A 47 7.69 -8.46 3.39
C VAL A 47 8.29 -9.45 2.40
N ASN A 48 7.65 -10.60 2.16
CA ASN A 48 8.07 -11.58 1.15
C ASN A 48 7.45 -11.35 -0.23
N HIS A 49 6.63 -10.32 -0.41
CA HIS A 49 6.09 -9.98 -1.72
C HIS A 49 7.13 -9.15 -2.49
N PRO A 50 7.53 -9.53 -3.73
CA PRO A 50 8.57 -8.84 -4.51
C PRO A 50 8.20 -7.40 -4.92
N ARG A 51 7.00 -6.93 -4.56
CA ARG A 51 6.54 -5.54 -4.70
C ARG A 51 6.35 -4.82 -3.37
N GLY A 52 7.10 -5.21 -2.33
CA GLY A 52 7.21 -4.42 -1.10
C GLY A 52 7.82 -3.06 -1.44
N GLY A 53 6.96 -2.09 -1.79
CA GLY A 53 7.38 -0.71 -2.03
C GLY A 53 8.10 -0.17 -0.79
N VAL A 54 9.07 0.71 -1.04
CA VAL A 54 9.82 1.38 0.04
C VAL A 54 8.83 2.02 1.01
N PRO A 55 8.96 1.82 2.33
CA PRO A 55 8.09 2.46 3.30
C PRO A 55 8.07 3.97 3.08
N LEU A 56 6.87 4.55 3.07
CA LEU A 56 6.71 6.00 2.91
C LEU A 56 7.52 6.72 3.99
N SER A 57 8.42 7.61 3.56
CA SER A 57 9.23 8.40 4.49
C SER A 57 8.34 9.40 5.24
N ARG A 58 8.80 9.86 6.40
CA ARG A 58 8.09 10.89 7.17
C ARG A 58 7.83 12.15 6.33
N ALA A 59 8.82 12.57 5.54
CA ALA A 59 8.67 13.72 4.65
C ALA A 59 7.60 13.49 3.56
N GLY A 60 7.50 12.27 3.02
CA GLY A 60 6.46 11.90 2.05
C GLY A 60 5.07 11.93 2.67
N PHE A 61 4.94 11.47 3.91
CA PHE A 61 3.68 11.55 4.66
C PHE A 61 3.25 13.00 4.92
N ASP A 62 4.16 13.85 5.40
CA ASP A 62 3.87 15.26 5.67
C ASP A 62 3.47 16.01 4.39
N HIS A 63 4.00 15.62 3.23
CA HIS A 63 3.61 16.17 1.93
C HIS A 63 2.17 15.79 1.56
N LEU A 64 1.79 14.52 1.73
CA LEU A 64 0.42 14.05 1.45
C LEU A 64 -0.60 14.73 2.36
N LEU A 65 -0.27 14.92 3.64
CA LEU A 65 -1.15 15.57 4.61
C LEU A 65 -1.45 17.03 4.23
N LYS A 66 -0.47 17.73 3.67
CA LYS A 66 -0.66 19.08 3.12
C LYS A 66 -1.48 19.08 1.83
N GLN A 67 -1.32 18.07 1.00
CA GLN A 67 -1.98 17.98 -0.31
C GLN A 67 -3.46 17.58 -0.18
N TYR A 68 -3.79 16.76 0.81
CA TYR A 68 -5.14 16.27 1.07
C TYR A 68 -5.54 16.58 2.52
N PRO A 69 -5.78 17.87 2.84
CA PRO A 69 -6.26 18.23 4.17
C PRO A 69 -7.67 17.67 4.38
N ASP A 70 -7.91 17.06 5.54
CA ASP A 70 -9.22 16.59 5.92
C ASP A 70 -10.20 17.76 5.93
N LYS A 71 -11.39 17.54 5.35
CA LYS A 71 -12.48 18.51 5.43
C LYS A 71 -13.32 18.13 6.64
N GLU A 72 -13.47 19.06 7.58
CA GLU A 72 -14.42 18.91 8.68
C GLU A 72 -15.82 18.70 8.09
N GLN A 73 -16.51 17.65 8.55
CA GLN A 73 -17.91 17.36 8.20
C GLN A 73 -18.88 18.09 9.11
#